data_AF-A0A4Q3BSI3-F1
#
_entry.id   AF-A0A4Q3BSI3-F1
#
_cell.length_a   1.000
_cell.length_b   1.000
_cell.length_c   1.000
_cell.angle_alpha   90.00
_cell.angle_beta   90.00
_cell.angle_gamma   90.00
#
_symmetry.space_group_name_H-M   'P 1'
#
loop_
_entity.id
_entity.type
_entity.pdbx_description
1 polymer ?
#
loop_
_entity_poly.entity_id
_entity_poly.type
_entity_poly.pdbx_seq_one_letter_code
_entity_poly.pdbx_strand_id
1 'polypeptide(L)' 'YKLIYFYTVDEWEFYDLNKDAGEQKNLIQSAPHKELINFYKAELNNLRDQYDDHEIAGSLK' A
#
# COMPACT_ATOMS: atom_id res chain seq x y z
N TYR A 1 -1.84 10.72 -1.65
CA TYR A 1 -1.63 9.36 -2.16
C TYR A 1 -2.14 8.37 -1.14
N LYS A 2 -2.54 7.18 -1.58
CA LYS A 2 -3.03 6.10 -0.74
C LYS A 2 -2.29 4.82 -1.11
N LEU A 3 -1.73 4.13 -0.13
CA LEU A 3 -1.11 2.81 -0.30
C LEU A 3 -1.96 1.81 0.51
N ILE A 4 -2.38 0.73 -0.14
CA ILE A 4 -3.20 -0.33 0.48
C ILE A 4 -2.46 -1.65 0.30
N TYR A 5 -2.47 -2.47 1.35
CA TYR A 5 -2.03 -3.86 1.29
C TYR A 5 -3.20 -4.76 1.71
N PHE A 6 -3.62 -5.63 0.81
CA PHE A 6 -4.70 -6.58 1.04
C PHE A 6 -4.13 -7.89 1.57
N TYR A 7 -4.31 -8.13 2.87
CA TYR A 7 -3.77 -9.30 3.54
C TYR A 7 -4.36 -10.60 3.00
N THR A 8 -5.65 -10.63 2.65
CA THR A 8 -6.33 -11.85 2.19
C THR A 8 -5.81 -12.38 0.85
N VAL A 9 -5.27 -11.51 0.00
CA VAL A 9 -4.82 -11.86 -1.36
C VAL A 9 -3.34 -11.56 -1.62
N ASP A 10 -2.62 -11.05 -0.63
CA ASP A 10 -1.20 -10.64 -0.75
C ASP A 10 -0.94 -9.65 -1.89
N GLU A 11 -1.83 -8.64 -2.02
CA GLU A 11 -1.75 -7.65 -3.09
C GLU A 11 -1.56 -6.23 -2.57
N TRP A 12 -0.84 -5.44 -3.36
CA TRP A 12 -0.60 -4.02 -3.11
C TRP A 12 -1.35 -3.16 -4.14
N GLU A 13 -1.93 -2.07 -3.66
CA GLU A 13 -2.50 -1.02 -4.52
C GLU A 13 -2.00 0.36 -4.12
N PHE A 14 -1.85 1.25 -5.11
CA PHE A 14 -1.38 2.61 -4.89
C PHE A 14 -2.13 3.63 -5.76
N TYR A 15 -2.65 4.70 -5.15
CA TYR A 15 -3.50 5.68 -5.83
C TYR A 15 -3.06 7.14 -5.59
N ASP A 16 -3.15 7.96 -6.63
CA ASP A 16 -3.01 9.42 -6.55
C ASP A 16 -4.39 10.06 -6.37
N LEU A 17 -4.84 10.20 -5.12
CA LEU A 17 -6.15 10.77 -4.80
C LEU A 17 -6.37 12.22 -5.32
N ASN A 18 -5.30 12.96 -5.63
CA ASN A 18 -5.43 14.30 -6.18
C ASN A 18 -5.78 14.27 -7.67
N LYS A 19 -5.26 13.29 -8.41
CA LYS A 19 -5.52 13.12 -9.86
C LYS A 19 -6.64 12.13 -10.15
N ASP A 20 -6.90 11.21 -9.23
CA ASP A 20 -7.84 10.11 -9.34
C ASP A 20 -8.53 9.87 -7.99
N ALA A 21 -9.43 10.81 -7.65
CA ALA A 21 -10.23 10.73 -6.43
C ALA A 21 -11.16 9.50 -6.38
N GLY A 22 -11.44 8.90 -7.54
CA GLY A 22 -12.26 7.69 -7.66
C GLY A 22 -11.48 6.37 -7.54
N GLU A 23 -10.16 6.42 -7.31
CA GLU A 23 -9.30 5.24 -7.13
C GLU A 23 -9.41 4.21 -8.28
N GLN A 24 -9.61 4.69 -9.51
CA GLN A 24 -9.84 3.83 -10.68
C GLN A 24 -8.53 3.30 -11.29
N LYS A 25 -7.41 4.01 -11.08
CA LYS A 25 -6.12 3.70 -11.68
C LYS A 25 -5.10 3.31 -10.61
N ASN A 26 -4.92 2.01 -10.44
CA ASN A 26 -3.84 1.48 -9.60
C ASN A 26 -2.48 1.77 -10.24
N LEU A 27 -1.63 2.50 -9.51
CA LEU A 27 -0.29 2.95 -9.90
C LEU A 27 0.83 2.08 -9.30
N ILE A 28 0.52 0.94 -8.66
CA ILE A 28 1.52 0.14 -7.95
C ILE A 28 2.69 -0.33 -8.83
N GLN A 29 2.46 -0.52 -10.14
CA GLN A 29 3.50 -0.89 -11.12
C GLN A 29 4.09 0.31 -11.88
N SER A 30 3.73 1.54 -11.50
CA SER A 30 4.14 2.76 -12.21
C SER A 30 5.60 3.10 -11.95
N ALA A 31 6.47 2.97 -12.96
CA ALA A 31 7.88 3.31 -12.85
C ALA A 31 8.16 4.75 -12.34
N PRO A 32 7.46 5.81 -12.80
CA PRO A 32 7.64 7.16 -12.26
C PRO A 32 7.34 7.32 -10.76
N HIS A 33 6.54 6.44 -10.17
CA HIS A 33 6.13 6.52 -8.77
C HIS A 33 6.90 5.56 -7.86
N LYS A 34 7.89 4.83 -8.39
CA LYS A 34 8.58 3.74 -7.68
C LYS A 34 9.22 4.21 -6.36
N GLU A 35 9.90 5.35 -6.36
CA GLU A 35 10.52 5.91 -5.15
C GLU A 35 9.47 6.27 -4.09
N LEU A 36 8.37 6.90 -4.52
CA LEU A 36 7.27 7.27 -3.65
C LEU A 36 6.56 6.04 -3.05
N ILE A 37 6.34 5.00 -3.85
CA ILE A 37 5.78 3.73 -3.38
C ILE A 37 6.68 3.09 -2.33
N ASN A 38 8.00 3.08 -2.56
CA ASN A 38 8.96 2.54 -1.59
C ASN A 38 8.95 3.33 -0.28
N PHE A 39 8.87 4.66 -0.35
CA PHE A 39 8.72 5.52 0.82
C PHE A 39 7.47 5.14 1.62
N TYR A 40 6.30 5.06 0.99
CA TYR A 40 5.07 4.70 1.70
C TYR A 40 5.08 3.25 2.24
N LYS A 41 5.76 2.31 1.59
CA LYS A 41 5.93 0.95 2.12
C LYS A 41 6.78 0.95 3.39
N ALA A 42 7.84 1.76 3.43
CA ALA A 42 8.65 1.91 4.63
C ALA A 42 7.85 2.56 5.77
N GLU A 43 7.10 3.62 5.47
CA GLU A 43 6.22 4.28 6.45
C GLU A 43 5.14 3.33 6.98
N LEU A 44 4.54 2.50 6.12
CA LEU A 44 3.56 1.50 6.56
C LEU A 44 4.19 0.45 7.50
N ASN A 45 5.42 0.01 7.24
CA ASN A 45 6.12 -0.89 8.15
C ASN A 45 6.43 -0.21 9.49
N ASN A 46 6.85 1.06 9.49
CA ASN A 46 7.05 1.81 10.73
C ASN A 46 5.74 1.92 11.54
N LEU A 47 4.62 2.15 10.86
CA LEU A 47 3.30 2.22 11.51
C LEU A 47 2.87 0.86 12.07
N ARG A 48 3.13 -0.25 11.37
CA ARG A 48 2.87 -1.60 11.88
C ARG A 48 3.62 -1.86 13.17
N ASP A 49 4.91 -1.55 13.21
CA ASP A 49 5.72 -1.67 14.41
C ASP A 49 5.19 -0.78 15.56
N GLN A 50 4.78 0.46 15.24
CA GLN A 50 4.23 1.39 16.22
C GLN A 50 2.93 0.88 16.85
N TYR A 51 2.08 0.19 16.08
CA TYR A 51 0.78 -0.28 16.53
C TYR A 51 0.74 -1.79 16.84
N ASP A 52 1.89 -2.47 16.86
CA ASP A 52 2.02 -3.93 17.09
C ASP A 52 1.19 -4.77 16.09
N ASP A 53 1.05 -4.26 14.85
CA ASP A 53 0.31 -4.91 13.77
C ASP A 53 1.24 -5.81 12.93
N HIS A 54 1.46 -7.02 13.45
CA HIS A 54 2.34 -8.03 12.84
C HIS A 54 1.57 -9.23 12.25
N GLU A 55 0.30 -9.04 11.88
CA GLU A 55 -0.46 -10.09 11.22
C GLU A 55 0.19 -10.52 9.89
N ILE A 56 0.18 -11.81 9.61
CA ILE A 56 0.77 -12.35 8.38
C ILE A 56 -0.29 -12.30 7.27
N ALA A 57 0.07 -11.81 6.09
CA ALA A 57 -0.81 -11.90 4.92
C ALA A 57 -1.13 -13.37 4.57
N GLY A 58 -2.33 -13.62 4.08
CA GLY A 58 -2.85 -14.96 3.78
C GLY A 58 -3.28 -15.76 5.01
N SER A 59 -3.26 -15.17 6.21
CA SER A 59 -3.68 -15.83 7.46
C SER A 59 -5.20 -15.76 7.71
N LEU A 60 -5.90 -14.82 7.07
CA LEU A 60 -7.36 -14.72 7.09
C LEU A 60 -7.95 -15.86 6.24
N LYS A 61 -8.29 -16.97 6.90
CA LYS A 61 -9.05 -18.10 6.34
C LYS A 61 -10.55 -17.82 6.31
#